data_AF-A0A8J5FH14-F1
#
_entry.id   AF-A0A8J5FH14-F1
#
_cell.length_a   1.000
_cell.length_b   1.000
_cell.length_c   1.000
_cell.angle_alpha   90.00
_cell.angle_beta   90.00
_cell.angle_gamma   90.00
#
_symmetry.space_group_name_H-M   'P 1'
#
loop_
_entity.id
_entity.type
_entity.pdbx_description
1 polymer ?
#
loop_
_entity_poly.entity_id
_entity_poly.type
_entity_poly.pdbx_seq_one_letter_code
_entity_poly.pdbx_strand_id
1 'polypeptide(L)'
;MSHKVVSVAAGEAHTLVLTADGSLFSWGRGTFGQLGTSKEDDELFPVPIASSDSSNVSQANYIGITSGAYHNLGLLGIKRV
;
A
#
# COMPACT_ATOMS: atom_id res chain seq x y z
N MET A 1 -12.86 14.00 -3.68
CA MET A 1 -12.74 12.75 -4.46
C MET A 1 -12.94 11.59 -3.50
N SER A 2 -13.68 10.56 -3.90
CA SER A 2 -13.86 9.34 -3.10
C SER A 2 -12.94 8.25 -3.63
N HIS A 3 -12.20 7.57 -2.75
CA HIS A 3 -11.42 6.41 -3.14
C HIS A 3 -12.34 5.18 -3.14
N LYS A 4 -12.49 4.53 -4.29
CA LYS A 4 -13.20 3.24 -4.36
C LYS A 4 -12.25 2.14 -3.93
N VAL A 5 -12.48 1.58 -2.74
CA VAL A 5 -11.71 0.42 -2.24
C VAL A 5 -12.10 -0.84 -3.01
N VAL A 6 -11.11 -1.62 -3.44
CA VAL A 6 -11.31 -2.87 -4.18
C VAL A 6 -10.67 -4.08 -3.51
N SER A 7 -9.69 -3.89 -2.62
CA SER A 7 -9.10 -4.97 -1.84
C SER A 7 -8.57 -4.46 -0.49
N VAL A 8 -8.55 -5.35 0.50
CA VAL A 8 -8.02 -5.11 1.85
C VAL A 8 -7.24 -6.35 2.28
N ALA A 9 -6.09 -6.14 2.94
CA ALA A 9 -5.31 -7.18 3.60
C ALA A 9 -4.95 -6.72 5.01
N ALA A 10 -4.89 -7.66 5.96
CA ALA A 10 -4.53 -7.39 7.35
C ALA A 10 -3.35 -8.26 7.77
N GLY A 11 -2.37 -7.64 8.43
CA GLY A 11 -1.29 -8.33 9.13
C GLY A 11 -1.61 -8.52 10.60
N GLU A 12 -0.59 -8.66 11.45
CA GLU A 12 -0.79 -8.86 12.91
C GLU A 12 -1.42 -7.63 13.57
N ALA A 13 -0.94 -6.43 13.21
CA ALA A 13 -1.37 -5.17 13.80
C ALA A 13 -1.42 -4.01 12.79
N HIS A 14 -1.40 -4.32 11.49
CA HIS A 14 -1.42 -3.33 10.41
C HIS A 14 -2.38 -3.74 9.31
N THR A 15 -2.82 -2.76 8.52
CA THR A 15 -3.75 -2.94 7.40
C THR A 15 -3.14 -2.38 6.12
N LEU A 16 -3.42 -3.01 4.99
CA LEU A 16 -3.10 -2.56 3.65
C LEU A 16 -4.37 -2.53 2.80
N VAL A 17 -4.57 -1.44 2.06
CA VAL A 17 -5.74 -1.22 1.20
C VAL A 17 -5.29 -0.88 -0.21
N LEU A 18 -6.00 -1.45 -1.18
CA LEU A 18 -5.88 -1.13 -2.60
C LEU A 18 -7.17 -0.47 -3.09
N THR A 19 -7.01 0.65 -3.79
CA THR A 19 -8.10 1.38 -4.45
C THR A 19 -8.18 1.04 -5.94
N ALA A 20 -9.33 1.30 -6.55
CA ALA A 20 -9.61 1.01 -7.96
C ALA A 20 -8.69 1.77 -8.94
N ASP A 21 -8.10 2.88 -8.49
CA ASP A 21 -7.13 3.68 -9.25
C ASP A 21 -5.67 3.21 -9.06
N GLY A 22 -5.45 2.07 -8.37
CA GLY A 22 -4.13 1.49 -8.16
C GLY A 22 -3.38 2.04 -6.94
N SER A 23 -3.94 3.01 -6.21
CA SER A 23 -3.30 3.61 -5.03
C SER A 23 -3.32 2.65 -3.83
N LEU A 24 -2.29 2.75 -2.99
CA LEU A 24 -2.20 2.00 -1.74
C LEU A 24 -2.29 2.91 -0.52
N PHE A 25 -2.96 2.40 0.51
CA PHE A 25 -3.02 3.01 1.83
C PHE A 25 -2.71 1.96 2.90
N SER A 26 -2.06 2.38 3.99
CA SER A 26 -1.82 1.51 5.13
C SER A 26 -1.95 2.27 6.44
N TRP A 27 -2.20 1.54 7.53
CA TRP A 27 -2.22 2.07 8.89
C TRP A 27 -2.05 0.94 9.90
N GLY A 28 -1.94 1.29 11.18
CA GLY A 28 -1.66 0.40 12.29
C GLY A 28 -0.18 0.45 12.69
N ARG A 29 0.35 -0.69 13.14
CA ARG A 29 1.72 -0.80 13.63
C ARG A 29 2.75 -0.65 12.50
N GLY A 30 3.66 0.32 12.64
CA GLY A 30 4.71 0.62 11.67
C GLY A 30 6.13 0.27 12.10
N THR A 31 6.30 -0.31 13.30
CA THR A 31 7.60 -0.58 13.94
C THR A 31 8.60 -1.44 13.14
N PHE A 32 8.18 -2.10 12.06
CA PHE A 32 9.06 -2.86 11.15
C PHE A 32 9.00 -2.34 9.71
N GLY A 33 8.55 -1.11 9.52
CA GLY A 33 8.40 -0.47 8.22
C GLY A 33 7.25 -1.01 7.36
N GLN A 34 6.29 -1.76 7.95
CA GLN A 34 5.22 -2.41 7.18
C GLN A 34 4.33 -1.42 6.42
N LEU A 35 4.24 -0.19 6.90
CA LEU A 35 3.42 0.87 6.29
C LEU A 35 4.05 1.47 5.03
N GLY A 36 5.33 1.20 4.75
CA GLY A 36 5.98 1.70 3.53
C GLY A 36 6.08 3.23 3.44
N THR A 37 5.99 3.94 4.57
CA THR A 37 5.97 5.42 4.64
C THR A 37 7.35 6.04 4.85
N SER A 38 8.44 5.28 4.62
CA SER A 38 9.84 5.65 4.94
C SER A 38 10.12 5.94 6.42
N LYS A 39 9.15 5.63 7.31
CA LYS A 39 9.22 5.77 8.76
C LYS A 39 8.83 4.46 9.42
N GLU A 40 9.17 4.32 10.70
CA GLU A 40 8.82 3.15 11.53
C GLU A 40 7.80 3.50 12.63
N ASP A 41 7.02 4.57 12.41
CA ASP A 41 6.00 5.05 13.34
C ASP A 41 4.65 4.34 13.11
N ASP A 42 3.88 4.19 14.19
CA ASP A 42 2.50 3.72 14.10
C ASP A 42 1.58 4.82 13.55
N GLU A 43 0.62 4.41 12.71
CA GLU A 43 -0.33 5.34 12.09
C GLU A 43 -1.76 4.96 12.49
N LEU A 44 -2.49 5.89 13.10
CA LEU A 44 -3.87 5.65 13.55
C LEU A 44 -4.91 5.79 12.43
N PHE A 45 -4.52 6.42 11.32
CA PHE A 45 -5.38 6.68 10.17
C PHE A 45 -4.70 6.21 8.88
N PRO A 46 -5.49 5.90 7.83
CA PRO A 46 -4.92 5.50 6.54
C PRO A 46 -3.94 6.56 6.01
N VAL A 47 -2.69 6.14 5.80
CA VAL A 47 -1.67 6.96 5.15
C VAL A 47 -1.38 6.41 3.74
N PRO A 48 -1.23 7.29 2.73
CA PRO A 48 -0.90 6.86 1.37
C PRO A 48 0.53 6.32 1.31
N ILE A 49 0.72 5.20 0.62
CA ILE A 49 2.06 4.65 0.35
C ILE A 49 2.60 5.29 -0.93
N ALA A 50 3.68 6.06 -0.81
CA ALA A 50 4.33 6.65 -1.96
C ALA A 50 5.10 5.56 -2.74
N SER A 51 4.84 5.41 -4.03
CA SER A 51 5.72 4.61 -4.89
C SER A 51 7.02 5.36 -5.14
N SER A 52 8.14 4.73 -4.84
CA SER A 52 9.48 5.25 -5.09
C SER A 52 9.87 5.29 -6.58
N ASP A 53 8.91 5.12 -7.50
CA ASP A 53 9.19 5.21 -8.93
C ASP A 53 9.27 6.68 -9.33
N SER A 54 10.51 7.18 -9.34
CA SER A 54 10.88 8.52 -9.81
C SER A 54 10.98 8.60 -11.33
N SER A 55 10.76 7.49 -12.04
CA SER A 55 10.53 7.51 -13.48
C SER A 55 9.08 7.94 -13.73
N ASN A 56 8.82 8.68 -14.81
CA ASN A 56 7.54 9.34 -15.13
C ASN A 56 6.31 8.40 -15.33
N VAL A 57 6.26 7.23 -14.70
CA VAL A 57 5.09 6.36 -14.58
C VAL A 57 4.24 6.89 -13.43
N SER A 58 3.45 7.91 -13.74
CA SER A 58 2.46 8.48 -12.84
C SER A 58 1.55 7.39 -12.28
N GLN A 59 1.52 7.26 -10.95
CA GLN A 59 0.66 6.38 -10.16
C GLN A 59 1.01 4.89 -10.25
N ALA A 60 1.42 4.32 -9.12
CA ALA A 60 1.62 2.88 -9.02
C ALA A 60 0.35 2.13 -9.42
N ASN A 61 0.47 1.21 -10.37
CA ASN A 61 -0.65 0.41 -10.86
C ASN A 61 -0.71 -0.93 -10.11
N TYR A 62 -0.98 -0.90 -8.81
CA TYR A 62 -1.11 -2.14 -8.05
C TYR A 62 -2.41 -2.86 -8.44
N ILE A 63 -2.32 -4.17 -8.68
CA ILE A 63 -3.46 -5.03 -9.08
C ILE A 63 -3.76 -6.12 -8.06
N GLY A 64 -2.95 -6.25 -7.02
CA GLY A 64 -3.13 -7.23 -5.97
C GLY A 64 -2.31 -6.89 -4.73
N ILE A 65 -2.81 -7.30 -3.57
CA ILE A 65 -2.17 -7.08 -2.27
C ILE A 65 -2.31 -8.34 -1.39
N THR A 66 -1.34 -8.55 -0.52
CA THR A 66 -1.43 -9.49 0.62
C THR A 66 -0.56 -9.01 1.77
N SER A 67 -0.86 -9.47 2.98
CA SER A 67 -0.13 -9.14 4.20
C SER A 67 0.26 -10.40 4.95
N GLY A 68 1.49 -10.45 5.43
CA GLY A 68 1.94 -11.37 6.47
C GLY A 68 1.90 -10.69 7.85
N ALA A 69 2.40 -11.37 8.88
CA ALA A 69 2.41 -10.83 10.25
C ALA A 69 3.15 -9.48 10.35
N TYR A 70 4.29 -9.36 9.68
CA TYR A 70 5.18 -8.19 9.75
C TYR A 70 5.60 -7.66 8.37
N HIS A 71 4.92 -8.03 7.29
CA HIS A 71 5.27 -7.56 5.95
C HIS A 71 4.05 -7.45 5.05
N ASN A 72 4.21 -6.75 3.94
CA ASN A 72 3.23 -6.58 2.88
C ASN A 72 3.84 -6.98 1.54
N LEU A 73 2.99 -7.45 0.62
CA LEU A 73 3.35 -7.69 -0.77
C LEU A 73 2.30 -7.04 -1.67
N GLY A 74 2.78 -6.25 -2.63
CA GLY A 74 1.96 -5.65 -3.68
C GLY A 74 2.37 -6.17 -5.05
N LEU A 75 1.39 -6.53 -5.89
CA LEU A 75 1.61 -6.95 -7.27
C LEU A 75 1.42 -5.76 -8.20
N LEU A 76 2.46 -5.39 -8.94
CA LEU A 76 2.41 -4.33 -9.95
C LEU A 76 1.86 -4.86 -11.28
N GLY A 77 0.83 -4.20 -11.80
CA GLY A 77 0.30 -4.46 -13.13
C GLY A 77 1.22 -3.88 -14.20
N ILE A 78 2.00 -4.73 -14.86
CA ILE A 78 2.86 -4.33 -15.98
C ILE A 78 2.00 -4.25 -17.25
N LYS A 79 1.94 -3.08 -17.88
CA LYS A 79 1.43 -2.98 -19.25
C LYS A 79 2.51 -3.52 -20.20
N ARG A 80 2.26 -4.67 -20.83
CA ARG A 80 3.09 -5.14 -21.94
C ARG A 80 2.76 -4.30 -23.17
N VAL A 81 3.81 -3.80 -23.81
CA VAL A 81 3.77 -3.14 -25.14
C VAL A 81 3.54 -4.17 -26.23
#